data_AF-A0A6B2LDW3-F1
#
_entry.id   AF-A0A6B2LDW3-F1
#
_cell.length_a   1.000
_cell.length_b   1.000
_cell.length_c   1.000
_cell.angle_alpha   90.00
_cell.angle_beta   90.00
_cell.angle_gamma   90.00
#
_symmetry.space_group_name_H-M   'P 1'
#
loop_
_entity.id
_entity.type
_entity.pdbx_description
1 polymer ?
#
loop_
_entity_poly.entity_id
_entity_poly.type
_entity_poly.pdbx_seq_one_letter_code
_entity_poly.pdbx_strand_id
1 'polypeptide(L)'
;MPASPNPTLPGCSELESGLGTCIGSNLILNVTIWNERNNITLASVSALIDGDVNITKLNILDSHLLVQGNLSGQNSSLSLTRTILQITTSLYLSDSTIRMDIHSRIICGIVDMRNTTITLELPTNTSIGEYPIITSNNTITNFPTISAKPVECLNSQPIKSSKIISVLVSTDPKCSNSDNTFSIIIGVVCGSLFLIIVISGAYLSWKRKQTIEKSVSKLMEKVNMEK
;
A
#
# COMPACT_ATOMS: atom_id res chain seq x y z
N MET A 1 -1.52 -34.75 -3.34
CA MET A 1 -1.67 -33.31 -3.62
C MET A 1 -2.66 -33.18 -4.76
N PRO A 2 -3.87 -32.63 -4.56
CA PRO A 2 -4.76 -32.36 -5.68
C PRO A 2 -4.12 -31.29 -6.56
N ALA A 3 -4.05 -31.55 -7.87
CA ALA A 3 -3.55 -30.61 -8.84
C ALA A 3 -4.40 -29.34 -8.81
N SER A 4 -3.74 -28.18 -8.67
CA SER A 4 -4.38 -26.87 -8.77
C SER A 4 -5.10 -26.77 -10.13
N PRO A 5 -6.38 -26.35 -10.18
CA PRO A 5 -7.06 -26.15 -11.44
C PRO A 5 -6.29 -25.11 -12.25
N ASN A 6 -5.88 -25.50 -13.46
CA ASN A 6 -5.27 -24.60 -14.42
C ASN A 6 -6.35 -23.59 -14.83
N PRO A 7 -6.17 -22.26 -14.62
CA PRO A 7 -7.18 -21.29 -14.99
C PRO A 7 -7.32 -21.30 -16.52
N THR A 8 -8.44 -21.85 -17.01
CA THR A 8 -8.90 -21.65 -18.37
C THR A 8 -9.10 -20.15 -18.58
N LEU A 9 -8.19 -19.52 -19.33
CA LEU A 9 -8.39 -18.16 -19.83
C LEU A 9 -9.71 -18.15 -20.62
N PRO A 10 -10.68 -17.27 -20.29
CA PRO A 10 -11.87 -17.13 -21.11
C PRO A 10 -11.46 -16.68 -22.50
N GLY A 11 -11.90 -17.44 -23.51
CA GLY A 11 -11.61 -17.15 -24.90
C GLY A 11 -12.31 -15.88 -25.38
N CYS A 12 -11.95 -15.43 -26.58
CA CYS A 12 -12.53 -14.32 -27.32
C CYS A 12 -14.06 -14.31 -27.55
N SER A 13 -14.79 -15.27 -26.98
CA SER A 13 -16.18 -15.58 -27.26
C SER A 13 -17.18 -14.48 -26.89
N GLU A 14 -16.81 -13.50 -26.07
CA GLU A 14 -17.70 -12.42 -25.62
C GLU A 14 -17.32 -11.03 -26.15
N LEU A 15 -16.36 -10.94 -27.07
CA LEU A 15 -15.92 -9.63 -27.55
C LEU A 15 -16.93 -9.02 -28.54
N GLU A 16 -17.15 -7.70 -28.43
CA GLU A 16 -17.97 -6.94 -29.37
C GLU A 16 -17.52 -7.20 -30.81
N SER A 17 -18.47 -7.64 -31.64
CA SER A 17 -18.25 -7.91 -33.05
C SER A 17 -17.64 -6.69 -33.74
N GLY A 18 -16.45 -6.87 -34.32
CA GLY A 18 -15.79 -5.86 -35.15
C GLY A 18 -14.63 -5.12 -34.51
N LEU A 19 -14.30 -5.32 -33.22
CA LEU A 19 -13.11 -4.68 -32.63
C LEU A 19 -11.79 -5.27 -33.16
N GLY A 20 -11.82 -6.52 -33.62
CA GLY A 20 -10.65 -7.25 -34.08
C GLY A 20 -10.95 -8.67 -34.52
N THR A 21 -9.88 -9.43 -34.75
CA THR A 21 -9.90 -10.84 -35.15
C THR A 21 -9.22 -11.68 -34.08
N CYS A 22 -9.82 -12.79 -33.70
CA CYS A 22 -9.20 -13.70 -32.74
C CYS A 22 -8.40 -14.79 -33.43
N ILE A 23 -7.18 -14.99 -32.93
CA ILE A 23 -6.25 -16.04 -33.36
C ILE A 23 -5.85 -16.83 -32.12
N GLY A 24 -6.43 -18.03 -31.98
CA GLY A 24 -6.30 -18.82 -30.76
C GLY A 24 -6.94 -18.10 -29.57
N SER A 25 -6.16 -17.88 -28.51
CA SER A 25 -6.58 -17.13 -27.31
C SER A 25 -6.21 -15.65 -27.35
N ASN A 26 -5.62 -15.17 -28.45
CA ASN A 26 -5.20 -13.78 -28.59
C ASN A 26 -6.17 -13.02 -29.50
N LEU A 27 -6.52 -11.82 -29.09
CA LEU A 27 -7.31 -10.87 -29.86
C LEU A 27 -6.38 -9.90 -30.59
N ILE A 28 -6.40 -9.91 -31.91
CA ILE A 28 -5.71 -8.90 -32.73
C ILE A 28 -6.71 -7.80 -33.02
N LEU A 29 -6.50 -6.65 -32.41
CA LEU A 29 -7.35 -5.48 -32.50
C LEU A 29 -7.04 -4.68 -33.77
N ASN A 30 -8.08 -4.17 -34.42
CA ASN A 30 -7.93 -3.29 -35.57
C ASN A 30 -7.69 -1.85 -35.11
N VAL A 31 -6.49 -1.32 -35.38
CA VAL A 31 -6.08 0.02 -34.92
C VAL A 31 -6.96 1.16 -35.48
N THR A 32 -7.49 1.01 -36.69
CA THR A 32 -8.40 2.01 -37.29
C THR A 32 -9.70 2.08 -36.49
N ILE A 33 -10.31 0.93 -36.22
CA ILE A 33 -11.55 0.83 -35.45
C ILE A 33 -11.32 1.26 -34.00
N TRP A 34 -10.15 0.96 -33.44
CA TRP A 34 -9.74 1.43 -32.13
C TRP A 34 -9.74 2.96 -32.06
N ASN A 35 -9.04 3.61 -32.98
CA ASN A 35 -8.87 5.06 -32.99
C ASN A 35 -10.16 5.82 -33.33
N GLU A 36 -11.10 5.19 -34.03
CA GLU A 36 -12.45 5.74 -34.26
C GLU A 36 -13.35 5.63 -33.02
N ARG A 37 -13.04 4.72 -32.08
CA ARG A 37 -13.82 4.52 -30.88
C ARG A 37 -13.26 5.32 -29.71
N ASN A 38 -14.11 6.18 -29.15
CA ASN A 38 -13.73 6.99 -27.99
C ASN A 38 -13.75 6.21 -26.67
N ASN A 39 -14.34 5.02 -26.62
CA ASN A 39 -14.47 4.23 -25.39
C ASN A 39 -14.34 2.74 -25.69
N ILE A 40 -13.35 2.10 -25.08
CA ILE A 40 -13.06 0.68 -25.27
C ILE A 40 -12.92 0.02 -23.91
N THR A 41 -13.55 -1.15 -23.76
CA THR A 41 -13.42 -2.00 -22.57
C THR A 41 -12.93 -3.38 -22.99
N LEU A 42 -11.84 -3.83 -22.38
CA LEU A 42 -11.28 -5.17 -22.55
C LEU A 42 -11.32 -5.88 -21.19
N ALA A 43 -11.84 -7.10 -21.16
CA ALA A 43 -11.94 -7.89 -19.94
C ALA A 43 -11.51 -9.34 -20.19
N SER A 44 -10.60 -9.83 -19.35
CA SER A 44 -10.12 -11.21 -19.37
C SER A 44 -9.57 -11.69 -20.72
N VAL A 45 -8.89 -10.82 -21.47
CA VAL A 45 -8.31 -11.14 -22.79
C VAL A 45 -6.80 -10.94 -22.83
N SER A 46 -6.15 -11.66 -23.74
CA SER A 46 -4.82 -11.31 -24.21
C SER A 46 -4.97 -10.64 -25.58
N ALA A 47 -4.57 -9.38 -25.70
CA ALA A 47 -4.82 -8.57 -26.89
C ALA A 47 -3.52 -7.97 -27.44
N LEU A 48 -3.48 -7.84 -28.77
CA LEU A 48 -2.42 -7.23 -29.54
C LEU A 48 -3.01 -6.11 -30.40
N ILE A 49 -2.41 -4.92 -30.36
CA ILE A 49 -2.64 -3.86 -31.34
C ILE A 49 -1.32 -3.66 -32.09
N ASP A 50 -1.37 -3.79 -33.40
CA ASP A 50 -0.25 -3.44 -34.28
C ASP A 50 -0.46 -2.01 -34.80
N GLY A 51 0.38 -1.08 -34.35
CA GLY A 51 0.31 0.33 -34.68
C GLY A 51 0.03 1.27 -33.50
N ASP A 52 -0.11 2.55 -33.85
CA ASP A 52 -0.27 3.65 -32.90
C ASP A 52 -1.74 3.83 -32.49
N VAL A 53 -1.96 3.92 -31.17
CA VAL A 53 -3.29 4.06 -30.59
C VAL A 53 -3.45 5.42 -29.93
N ASN A 54 -4.61 6.02 -30.15
CA ASN A 54 -5.08 7.19 -29.44
C ASN A 54 -6.27 6.77 -28.56
N ILE A 55 -6.29 7.23 -27.30
CA ILE A 55 -7.36 6.91 -26.37
C ILE A 55 -8.04 8.16 -25.84
N THR A 56 -9.37 8.09 -25.74
CA THR A 56 -10.15 9.01 -24.90
C THR A 56 -10.56 8.31 -23.62
N LYS A 57 -11.07 7.07 -23.73
CA LYS A 57 -11.38 6.23 -22.58
C LYS A 57 -11.03 4.78 -22.87
N LEU A 58 -10.19 4.21 -22.00
CA LEU A 58 -9.78 2.81 -22.08
C LEU A 58 -9.94 2.18 -20.71
N ASN A 59 -10.69 1.09 -20.64
CA ASN A 59 -10.83 0.28 -19.44
C ASN A 59 -10.35 -1.15 -19.71
N ILE A 60 -9.39 -1.62 -18.92
CA ILE A 60 -8.81 -2.95 -19.07
C ILE A 60 -8.86 -3.66 -17.73
N LEU A 61 -9.48 -4.84 -17.74
CA LEU A 61 -9.70 -5.68 -16.56
C LEU A 61 -9.12 -7.07 -16.79
N ASP A 62 -8.31 -7.56 -15.86
CA ASP A 62 -7.80 -8.94 -15.87
C ASP A 62 -7.17 -9.36 -17.21
N SER A 63 -6.51 -8.44 -17.90
CA SER A 63 -6.06 -8.65 -19.29
C SER A 63 -4.58 -8.36 -19.46
N HIS A 64 -4.05 -8.83 -20.58
CA HIS A 64 -2.74 -8.44 -21.08
C HIS A 64 -2.91 -7.74 -22.42
N LEU A 65 -2.52 -6.47 -22.52
CA LEU A 65 -2.59 -5.71 -23.77
C LEU A 65 -1.17 -5.35 -24.22
N LEU A 66 -0.81 -5.79 -25.42
CA LEU A 66 0.42 -5.39 -26.10
C LEU A 66 0.10 -4.41 -27.22
N VAL A 67 0.70 -3.23 -27.18
CA VAL A 67 0.66 -2.21 -28.24
C VAL A 67 2.02 -2.17 -28.91
N GLN A 68 2.09 -2.60 -30.17
CA GLN A 68 3.28 -2.50 -31.03
C GLN A 68 3.36 -1.11 -31.68
N GLY A 69 3.43 -0.09 -30.85
CA GLY A 69 3.40 1.30 -31.29
C GLY A 69 3.41 2.26 -30.11
N ASN A 70 2.92 3.47 -30.36
CA ASN A 70 2.68 4.49 -29.36
C ASN A 70 1.27 4.34 -28.78
N LEU A 71 1.12 4.61 -27.48
CA LEU A 71 -0.18 4.88 -26.88
C LEU A 71 -0.22 6.36 -26.49
N SER A 72 -1.17 7.08 -27.06
CA SER A 72 -1.36 8.51 -26.86
C SER A 72 -2.76 8.84 -26.34
N GLY A 73 -2.88 9.95 -25.62
CA GLY A 73 -4.16 10.44 -25.14
C GLY A 73 -4.08 11.87 -24.62
N GLN A 74 -5.07 12.68 -24.97
CA GLN A 74 -5.29 14.02 -24.42
C GLN A 74 -6.67 14.07 -23.78
N ASN A 75 -6.77 14.62 -22.57
CA ASN A 75 -8.01 14.61 -21.79
C ASN A 75 -8.61 13.20 -21.66
N SER A 76 -7.72 12.21 -21.47
CA SER A 76 -8.08 10.80 -21.53
C SER A 76 -8.23 10.16 -20.16
N SER A 77 -8.91 9.02 -20.11
CA SER A 77 -9.08 8.19 -18.92
C SER A 77 -8.62 6.77 -19.22
N LEU A 78 -7.58 6.32 -18.52
CA LEU A 78 -7.09 4.95 -18.55
C LEU A 78 -7.41 4.26 -17.22
N SER A 79 -8.11 3.14 -17.27
CA SER A 79 -8.46 2.32 -16.10
C SER A 79 -7.87 0.93 -16.26
N LEU A 80 -7.03 0.51 -15.31
CA LEU A 80 -6.33 -0.77 -15.32
C LEU A 80 -6.63 -1.51 -14.02
N THR A 81 -7.08 -2.75 -14.11
CA THR A 81 -7.29 -3.58 -12.91
C THR A 81 -6.73 -4.97 -13.17
N ARG A 82 -5.80 -5.41 -12.31
CA ARG A 82 -5.06 -6.68 -12.49
C ARG A 82 -4.56 -6.88 -13.93
N THR A 83 -4.04 -5.81 -14.53
CA THR A 83 -3.74 -5.74 -15.96
C THR A 83 -2.27 -5.46 -16.22
N ILE A 84 -1.72 -6.09 -17.24
CA ILE A 84 -0.41 -5.71 -17.79
C ILE A 84 -0.64 -5.00 -19.13
N LEU A 85 -0.25 -3.73 -19.20
CA LEU A 85 -0.24 -2.93 -20.41
C LEU A 85 1.20 -2.76 -20.88
N GLN A 86 1.56 -3.38 -21.99
CA GLN A 86 2.88 -3.28 -22.60
C GLN A 86 2.82 -2.46 -23.88
N ILE A 87 3.64 -1.42 -23.96
CA ILE A 87 3.73 -0.49 -25.10
C ILE A 87 5.16 -0.52 -25.60
N THR A 88 5.40 -0.94 -26.83
CA THR A 88 6.77 -1.12 -27.32
C THR A 88 7.52 0.20 -27.46
N THR A 89 6.82 1.28 -27.86
CA THR A 89 7.48 2.52 -28.29
C THR A 89 7.36 3.62 -27.24
N SER A 90 6.19 4.24 -27.07
CA SER A 90 6.05 5.39 -26.17
C SER A 90 4.64 5.54 -25.62
N LEU A 91 4.56 6.03 -24.38
CA LEU A 91 3.33 6.44 -23.71
C LEU A 91 3.30 7.97 -23.60
N TYR A 92 2.33 8.59 -24.26
CA TYR A 92 2.12 10.04 -24.25
C TYR A 92 0.74 10.38 -23.68
N LEU A 93 0.69 10.85 -22.44
CA LEU A 93 -0.57 11.26 -21.81
C LEU A 93 -0.50 12.73 -21.38
N SER A 94 -1.50 13.50 -21.80
CA SER A 94 -1.65 14.91 -21.44
C SER A 94 -3.02 15.18 -20.82
N ASP A 95 -3.05 15.92 -19.72
CA ASP A 95 -4.29 16.30 -19.03
C ASP A 95 -5.19 15.09 -18.72
N SER A 96 -4.56 13.96 -18.40
CA SER A 96 -5.22 12.65 -18.37
C SER A 96 -5.28 12.07 -16.96
N THR A 97 -6.13 11.07 -16.79
CA THR A 97 -6.26 10.34 -15.54
C THR A 97 -5.98 8.85 -15.76
N ILE A 98 -5.19 8.27 -14.87
CA ILE A 98 -4.94 6.84 -14.80
C ILE A 98 -5.50 6.34 -13.47
N ARG A 99 -6.36 5.34 -13.51
CA ARG A 99 -6.86 4.63 -12.33
C ARG A 99 -6.34 3.23 -12.40
N MET A 100 -5.61 2.79 -11.38
CA MET A 100 -5.04 1.46 -11.38
C MET A 100 -4.98 0.85 -9.99
N ASP A 101 -4.97 -0.47 -9.90
CA ASP A 101 -4.60 -1.17 -8.68
C ASP A 101 -3.09 -1.47 -8.64
N ILE A 102 -2.59 -1.87 -7.47
CA ILE A 102 -1.17 -2.25 -7.27
C ILE A 102 -0.74 -3.51 -8.05
N HIS A 103 -1.69 -4.28 -8.56
CA HIS A 103 -1.43 -5.48 -9.36
C HIS A 103 -1.30 -5.16 -10.84
N SER A 104 -1.74 -3.98 -11.27
CA SER A 104 -1.60 -3.52 -12.64
C SER A 104 -0.22 -2.92 -12.88
N ARG A 105 0.27 -3.06 -14.11
CA ARG A 105 1.58 -2.53 -14.51
C ARG A 105 1.54 -1.99 -15.93
N ILE A 106 2.24 -0.88 -16.14
CA ILE A 106 2.51 -0.33 -17.46
C ILE A 106 4.00 -0.51 -17.77
N ILE A 107 4.32 -1.17 -18.87
CA ILE A 107 5.68 -1.38 -19.35
C ILE A 107 5.80 -0.67 -20.69
N CYS A 108 6.75 0.24 -20.84
CA CYS A 108 6.81 1.11 -22.00
C CYS A 108 8.22 1.51 -22.41
N GLY A 109 8.40 2.00 -23.64
CA GLY A 109 9.68 2.54 -24.10
C GLY A 109 9.97 3.90 -23.45
N ILE A 110 9.46 4.98 -24.02
CA ILE A 110 9.53 6.35 -23.47
C ILE A 110 8.20 6.70 -22.79
N VAL A 111 8.24 7.52 -21.75
CA VAL A 111 7.04 8.01 -21.05
C VAL A 111 7.05 9.53 -20.95
N ASP A 112 5.94 10.14 -21.32
CA ASP A 112 5.63 11.56 -21.04
C ASP A 112 4.21 11.64 -20.48
N MET A 113 4.07 12.14 -19.25
CA MET A 113 2.81 12.20 -18.51
C MET A 113 2.49 13.62 -18.04
N ARG A 114 2.48 14.56 -18.97
CA ARG A 114 2.22 15.98 -18.71
C ARG A 114 0.83 16.20 -18.09
N ASN A 115 0.78 16.87 -16.93
CA ASN A 115 -0.46 17.13 -16.19
C ASN A 115 -1.35 15.89 -16.01
N THR A 116 -0.74 14.71 -15.85
CA THR A 116 -1.47 13.45 -15.67
C THR A 116 -1.56 13.12 -14.18
N THR A 117 -2.68 12.57 -13.77
CA THR A 117 -2.88 12.08 -12.39
C THR A 117 -3.04 10.57 -12.38
N ILE A 118 -2.33 9.88 -11.48
CA ILE A 118 -2.52 8.47 -11.17
C ILE A 118 -3.25 8.36 -9.84
N THR A 119 -4.39 7.68 -9.86
CA THR A 119 -5.12 7.24 -8.66
C THR A 119 -4.90 5.74 -8.48
N LEU A 120 -4.20 5.38 -7.42
CA LEU A 120 -3.88 4.01 -7.08
C LEU A 120 -4.91 3.46 -6.07
N GLU A 121 -5.45 2.30 -6.37
CA GLU A 121 -6.33 1.54 -5.48
C GLU A 121 -5.53 0.44 -4.77
N LEU A 122 -5.48 0.52 -3.45
CA LEU A 122 -4.82 -0.43 -2.57
C LEU A 122 -5.87 -1.40 -2.03
N PRO A 123 -5.79 -2.70 -2.32
CA PRO A 123 -6.60 -3.71 -1.65
C PRO A 123 -6.34 -3.73 -0.13
N THR A 124 -7.34 -4.13 0.66
CA THR A 124 -7.22 -4.21 2.14
C THR A 124 -6.10 -5.13 2.62
N ASN A 125 -5.69 -6.09 1.79
CA ASN A 125 -4.67 -7.10 2.13
C ASN A 125 -3.33 -6.82 1.41
N THR A 126 -3.07 -5.55 1.07
CA THR A 126 -1.81 -5.16 0.42
C THR A 126 -0.64 -5.44 1.35
N SER A 127 0.34 -6.22 0.89
CA SER A 127 1.60 -6.41 1.63
C SER A 127 2.45 -5.13 1.67
N ILE A 128 3.23 -4.98 2.71
CA ILE A 128 4.27 -3.94 2.78
C ILE A 128 5.31 -4.22 1.70
N GLY A 129 5.75 -3.18 1.00
CA GLY A 129 6.78 -3.31 -0.03
C GLY A 129 6.67 -2.25 -1.12
N GLU A 130 7.58 -2.34 -2.07
CA GLU A 130 7.61 -1.48 -3.25
C GLU A 130 6.88 -2.14 -4.43
N TYR A 131 5.95 -1.40 -5.03
CA TYR A 131 5.16 -1.85 -6.17
C TYR A 131 5.49 -0.99 -7.40
N PRO A 132 6.21 -1.53 -8.40
CA PRO A 132 6.42 -0.83 -9.65
C PRO A 132 5.11 -0.77 -10.44
N ILE A 133 4.63 0.45 -10.71
CA ILE A 133 3.39 0.68 -11.45
C ILE A 133 3.66 1.09 -12.90
N ILE A 134 4.77 1.76 -13.16
CA ILE A 134 5.23 2.11 -14.51
C ILE A 134 6.72 1.82 -14.61
N THR A 135 7.11 1.05 -15.63
CA THR A 135 8.50 0.78 -15.98
C THR A 135 8.75 1.22 -17.41
N SER A 136 9.78 2.04 -17.59
CA SER A 136 10.26 2.55 -18.86
C SER A 136 11.60 1.91 -19.20
N ASN A 137 11.74 1.41 -20.43
CA ASN A 137 13.01 0.90 -20.94
C ASN A 137 13.99 2.04 -21.25
N ASN A 138 13.48 3.24 -21.51
CA ASN A 138 14.27 4.40 -21.91
C ASN A 138 14.27 5.50 -20.84
N THR A 139 13.28 6.40 -20.88
CA THR A 139 13.19 7.53 -19.95
C THR A 139 11.74 7.90 -19.64
N ILE A 140 11.52 8.41 -18.43
CA ILE A 140 10.30 9.04 -17.97
C ILE A 140 10.53 10.55 -17.88
N THR A 141 9.73 11.28 -18.64
CA THR A 141 9.66 12.75 -18.62
C THR A 141 8.29 13.17 -18.08
N ASN A 142 8.22 14.34 -17.47
CA ASN A 142 6.99 14.90 -16.87
C ASN A 142 6.23 13.90 -15.99
N PHE A 143 6.69 13.74 -14.74
CA PHE A 143 6.08 12.79 -13.82
C PHE A 143 4.63 13.16 -13.47
N PRO A 144 3.74 12.19 -13.35
CA PRO A 144 2.36 12.43 -12.95
C PRO A 144 2.28 12.75 -11.46
N THR A 145 1.17 13.36 -11.05
CA THR A 145 0.77 13.40 -9.64
C THR A 145 0.23 12.03 -9.26
N ILE A 146 0.68 11.47 -8.15
CA ILE A 146 0.28 10.13 -7.70
C ILE A 146 -0.45 10.29 -6.37
N SER A 147 -1.66 9.76 -6.33
CA SER A 147 -2.49 9.66 -5.13
C SER A 147 -2.89 8.21 -4.95
N ALA A 148 -2.80 7.69 -3.74
CA ALA A 148 -3.39 6.41 -3.42
C ALA A 148 -4.59 6.63 -2.51
N LYS A 149 -5.66 5.86 -2.71
CA LYS A 149 -6.77 5.88 -1.76
C LYS A 149 -6.28 5.35 -0.41
N PRO A 150 -6.48 6.08 0.70
CA PRO A 150 -6.04 5.63 1.99
C PRO A 150 -6.74 4.31 2.35
N VAL A 151 -5.94 3.33 2.76
CA VAL A 151 -6.40 2.10 3.40
C VAL A 151 -6.01 2.20 4.86
N GLU A 152 -6.87 1.72 5.74
CA GLU A 152 -6.63 1.73 7.16
C GLU A 152 -5.26 1.09 7.47
N CYS A 153 -4.43 1.78 8.25
CA CYS A 153 -3.11 1.34 8.66
C CYS A 153 -2.04 1.20 7.56
N LEU A 154 -2.29 1.67 6.33
CA LEU A 154 -1.29 1.70 5.27
C LEU A 154 -1.00 3.12 4.81
N ASN A 155 0.28 3.46 4.78
CA ASN A 155 0.80 4.65 4.13
C ASN A 155 1.36 4.28 2.76
N SER A 156 1.20 5.18 1.80
CA SER A 156 1.75 5.04 0.46
C SER A 156 2.61 6.24 0.10
N GLN A 157 3.82 6.02 -0.37
CA GLN A 157 4.69 7.09 -0.87
C GLN A 157 5.14 6.77 -2.30
N PRO A 158 4.94 7.70 -3.25
CA PRO A 158 5.43 7.51 -4.60
C PRO A 158 6.96 7.63 -4.64
N ILE A 159 7.61 6.68 -5.28
CA ILE A 159 9.04 6.71 -5.60
C ILE A 159 9.15 6.94 -7.10
N LYS A 160 9.97 7.91 -7.49
CA LYS A 160 10.13 8.34 -8.88
C LYS A 160 11.61 8.28 -9.25
N SER A 161 11.91 7.65 -10.37
CA SER A 161 13.22 7.63 -11.00
C SER A 161 13.07 7.87 -12.50
N SER A 162 14.19 8.07 -13.20
CA SER A 162 14.19 8.28 -14.66
C SER A 162 13.61 7.12 -15.46
N LYS A 163 13.44 5.92 -14.88
CA LYS A 163 12.94 4.73 -15.58
C LYS A 163 11.78 4.03 -14.89
N ILE A 164 11.54 4.30 -13.61
CA ILE A 164 10.56 3.56 -12.81
C ILE A 164 9.76 4.56 -11.99
N ILE A 165 8.44 4.36 -11.99
CA ILE A 165 7.54 4.91 -10.99
C ILE A 165 7.00 3.73 -10.18
N SER A 166 7.24 3.79 -8.88
CA SER A 166 6.77 2.80 -7.93
C SER A 166 6.04 3.47 -6.77
N VAL A 167 5.30 2.66 -6.02
CA VAL A 167 4.69 3.09 -4.76
C VAL A 167 5.19 2.19 -3.65
N LEU A 168 5.83 2.80 -2.66
CA LEU A 168 6.20 2.14 -1.42
C LEU A 168 5.00 2.15 -0.50
N VAL A 169 4.54 0.96 -0.14
CA VAL A 169 3.50 0.75 0.86
C VAL A 169 4.17 0.35 2.17
N SER A 170 3.85 1.08 3.23
CA SER A 170 4.34 0.84 4.58
C SER A 170 3.22 0.89 5.59
N THR A 171 3.44 0.34 6.78
CA THR A 171 2.47 0.43 7.88
C THR A 171 2.42 1.85 8.44
N ASP A 172 1.22 2.30 8.78
CA ASP A 172 1.05 3.53 9.54
C ASP A 172 1.56 3.30 10.97
N PRO A 173 2.53 4.09 11.47
CA PRO A 173 3.02 3.98 12.84
C PRO A 173 1.91 4.15 13.89
N LYS A 174 0.80 4.83 13.56
CA LYS A 174 -0.36 4.94 14.45
C LYS A 174 -1.04 3.60 14.72
N CYS A 175 -0.89 2.63 13.82
CA CYS A 175 -1.40 1.28 14.00
C CYS A 175 -0.42 0.36 14.73
N SER A 176 0.80 0.82 15.03
CA SER A 176 1.76 0.11 15.87
C SER A 176 1.46 0.22 17.37
N ASN A 177 0.44 0.98 17.77
CA ASN A 177 0.11 1.22 19.17
C ASN A 177 -1.29 0.69 19.51
N SER A 178 -1.38 -0.60 19.78
CA SER A 178 -2.42 -1.11 20.68
C SER A 178 -1.91 -2.10 21.74
N ASP A 179 -0.59 -2.21 21.95
CA ASP A 179 -0.07 -2.79 23.18
C ASP A 179 -0.05 -1.74 24.30
N ASN A 180 -1.25 -1.27 24.65
CA ASN A 180 -1.53 -0.62 25.94
C ASN A 180 -1.14 -1.52 27.13
N THR A 181 -0.80 -2.78 26.86
CA THR A 181 -0.17 -3.75 27.73
C THR A 181 1.10 -3.20 28.42
N PHE A 182 1.96 -2.45 27.72
CA PHE A 182 3.19 -1.91 28.35
C PHE A 182 2.91 -0.77 29.34
N SER A 183 1.94 0.09 29.08
CA SER A 183 1.59 1.18 30.01
C SER A 183 0.96 0.65 31.30
N ILE A 184 0.12 -0.38 31.20
CA ILE A 184 -0.48 -1.04 32.36
C ILE A 184 0.59 -1.76 33.19
N ILE A 185 1.54 -2.45 32.54
CA ILE A 185 2.63 -3.15 33.24
C ILE A 185 3.52 -2.15 34.00
N ILE A 186 3.89 -1.02 33.38
CA ILE A 186 4.70 0.02 34.06
C ILE A 186 3.93 0.64 35.24
N GLY A 187 2.63 0.88 35.10
CA GLY A 187 1.79 1.38 36.19
C GLY A 187 1.74 0.45 37.40
N VAL A 188 1.60 -0.86 37.17
CA VAL A 188 1.55 -1.87 38.25
C VAL A 188 2.92 -2.05 38.93
N VAL A 189 4.02 -2.01 38.17
CA VAL A 189 5.38 -2.14 38.73
C VAL A 189 5.76 -0.90 39.55
N CYS A 190 5.46 0.32 39.06
CA CYS A 190 5.75 1.54 39.81
C CYS A 190 4.86 1.67 41.07
N GLY A 191 3.58 1.32 40.97
CA GLY A 191 2.65 1.37 42.11
C GLY A 191 3.03 0.40 43.24
N SER A 192 3.45 -0.83 42.89
CA SER A 192 3.86 -1.83 43.88
C SER A 192 5.18 -1.47 44.59
N LEU A 193 6.15 -0.90 43.88
CA LEU A 193 7.40 -0.39 44.50
C LEU A 193 7.13 0.71 45.53
N PHE A 194 6.23 1.64 45.23
CA PHE A 194 5.88 2.72 46.16
C PHE A 194 5.24 2.18 47.44
N LEU A 195 4.37 1.18 47.32
CA LEU A 195 3.70 0.54 48.46
C LEU A 195 4.69 -0.17 49.39
N ILE A 196 5.70 -0.85 48.82
CA ILE A 196 6.77 -1.51 49.59
C ILE A 196 7.61 -0.48 50.37
N ILE A 197 7.91 0.67 49.78
CA ILE A 197 8.67 1.74 50.45
C ILE A 197 7.88 2.32 51.63
N VAL A 198 6.57 2.55 51.46
CA VAL A 198 5.71 3.08 52.53
C VAL A 198 5.60 2.07 53.68
N ILE A 199 5.37 0.78 53.37
CA ILE A 199 5.26 -0.28 54.39
C ILE A 199 6.58 -0.44 55.15
N SER A 200 7.71 -0.48 54.44
CA SER A 200 9.03 -0.62 55.07
C SER A 200 9.39 0.59 55.93
N GLY A 201 9.07 1.81 55.49
CA GLY A 201 9.25 3.05 56.27
C GLY A 201 8.39 3.09 57.54
N ALA A 202 7.12 2.67 57.44
CA ALA A 202 6.22 2.58 58.61
C ALA A 202 6.73 1.53 59.61
N TYR A 203 7.16 0.36 59.14
CA TYR A 203 7.72 -0.70 59.97
C TYR A 203 8.99 -0.25 60.72
N LEU A 204 9.92 0.42 60.02
CA LEU A 204 11.14 0.96 60.63
C LEU A 204 10.83 2.00 61.71
N SER A 205 9.86 2.88 61.45
CA SER A 205 9.42 3.91 62.41
C SER A 205 8.80 3.29 63.66
N TRP A 206 7.96 2.27 63.49
CA TRP A 206 7.37 1.53 64.61
C TRP A 206 8.44 0.80 65.45
N LYS A 207 9.41 0.16 64.81
CA LYS A 207 10.51 -0.54 65.49
C LYS A 207 11.40 0.41 66.31
N ARG A 208 11.66 1.63 65.80
CA ARG A 208 12.40 2.66 66.55
C ARG A 208 11.63 3.09 67.80
N LYS A 209 10.31 3.29 67.70
CA LYS A 209 9.46 3.66 68.84
C LYS A 209 9.51 2.64 69.97
N GLN A 210 9.41 1.34 69.66
CA GLN A 210 9.51 0.28 70.68
C GLN A 210 10.86 0.27 71.41
N THR A 211 11.96 0.54 70.69
CA THR A 211 13.29 0.56 71.30
C THR A 211 13.43 1.71 72.30
N ILE A 212 12.88 2.88 71.96
CA ILE A 212 12.89 4.06 72.83
C ILE A 212 12.06 3.80 74.09
N GLU A 213 10.84 3.26 73.95
CA GLU A 213 9.97 2.95 75.10
C GLU A 213 10.63 1.97 76.09
N LYS A 214 11.34 0.94 75.59
CA LYS A 214 12.11 0.01 76.43
C LYS A 214 13.29 0.65 77.14
N SER A 215 13.91 1.66 76.55
CA SER A 215 15.01 2.40 77.19
C SER A 215 14.52 3.37 78.26
N VAL A 216 13.37 4.02 78.03
CA VAL A 216 12.73 4.93 78.98
C VAL A 216 12.22 4.17 80.21
N SER A 217 11.60 3.00 80.04
CA SER A 217 11.14 2.20 81.18
C SER A 217 12.29 1.74 82.08
N LYS A 218 13.42 1.30 81.50
CA LYS A 218 14.63 0.94 82.24
C LYS A 218 15.24 2.12 83.02
N LEU A 219 15.16 3.33 82.47
CA LEU A 219 15.64 4.53 83.15
C LEU A 219 14.72 4.94 84.32
N MET A 220 13.40 4.85 84.15
CA MET A 220 12.44 5.12 85.23
C MET A 220 12.58 4.12 86.39
N GLU A 221 12.86 2.85 86.10
CA GLU A 221 13.09 1.83 87.12
C GLU A 221 14.36 2.11 87.95
N LYS A 222 15.45 2.57 87.31
CA LYS A 222 16.67 2.99 88.02
C LYS A 222 16.44 4.18 88.94
N VAL A 223 15.71 5.21 88.48
CA VAL A 223 15.42 6.41 89.27
C VAL A 223 14.59 6.09 90.52
N ASN A 224 13.68 5.11 90.45
CA ASN A 224 12.86 4.71 91.60
C ASN A 224 13.61 3.88 92.65
N MET A 225 14.80 3.34 92.34
CA MET A 225 15.63 2.60 93.31
C MET A 225 16.58 3.50 94.13
N GLU A 226 16.73 4.77 93.77
CA GLU A 226 17.59 5.74 94.46
C GLU A 226 16.82 6.68 95.42
N LYS A 227 15.52 6.44 95.62
CA LYS A 227 14.68 7.14 96.60
C LYS A 227 14.32 6.22 97.76
#